data_AF-A0A2J6HSS5-F1
#
_entry.id   AF-A0A2J6HSS5-F1
#
_cell.length_a   1.000
_cell.length_b   1.000
_cell.length_c   1.000
_cell.angle_alpha   90.00
_cell.angle_beta   90.00
_cell.angle_gamma   90.00
#
_symmetry.space_group_name_H-M   'P 1'
#
loop_
_entity.id
_entity.type
_entity.pdbx_description
1 polymer ?
#
loop_
_entity_poly.entity_id
_entity_poly.type
_entity_poly.pdbx_seq_one_letter_code
_entity_poly.pdbx_strand_id
1 'polypeptide(L)' 'MKIDHIAIWTTNLENVKDFYIKYFNMKCSEKYVNPTKQFSSYFLGFEGEATRIE' A
#
# COMPACT_ATOMS: atom_id res chain seq x y z
N MET A 1 -7.18 7.84 -20.46
CA MET A 1 -7.43 7.90 -19.00
C MET A 1 -6.78 6.68 -18.37
N LYS A 2 -5.87 6.85 -17.40
CA LYS A 2 -5.19 5.78 -16.67
C LYS A 2 -5.38 6.04 -15.17
N ILE A 3 -5.61 4.98 -14.39
CA ILE A 3 -5.64 5.09 -12.93
C ILE A 3 -4.21 4.93 -12.41
N ASP A 4 -3.69 5.98 -11.78
CA ASP A 4 -2.34 5.95 -11.20
C ASP A 4 -2.33 5.29 -9.83
N HIS A 5 -3.40 5.46 -9.05
CA HIS A 5 -3.42 5.06 -7.66
C HIS A 5 -4.84 4.81 -7.14
N ILE A 6 -4.98 3.82 -6.26
CA ILE A 6 -6.18 3.58 -5.46
C ILE A 6 -5.80 3.47 -3.97
N ALA A 7 -6.62 4.04 -3.09
CA ALA A 7 -6.44 3.91 -1.64
C ALA A 7 -7.47 2.94 -1.06
N ILE A 8 -7.03 2.08 -0.13
CA ILE A 8 -7.83 1.08 0.56
C ILE A 8 -7.72 1.32 2.07
N TRP A 9 -8.83 1.74 2.69
CA TRP A 9 -8.88 1.91 4.14
C TRP A 9 -9.06 0.57 4.85
N THR A 10 -8.26 0.31 5.88
CA THR A 10 -8.33 -0.93 6.66
C THR A 10 -8.00 -0.68 8.13
N THR A 11 -8.57 -1.50 9.01
CA THR A 11 -8.20 -1.56 10.43
C THR A 11 -7.00 -2.48 10.69
N ASN A 12 -6.58 -3.27 9.69
CA ASN A 12 -5.48 -4.21 9.82
C ASN A 12 -4.47 -4.04 8.67
N LEU A 13 -3.65 -3.00 8.82
CA LEU A 13 -2.70 -2.55 7.79
C LEU A 13 -1.65 -3.62 7.44
N GLU A 14 -1.10 -4.31 8.43
CA GLU A 14 -0.07 -5.32 8.21
C GLU A 14 -0.60 -6.53 7.42
N ASN A 15 -1.80 -7.03 7.77
CA ASN A 15 -2.38 -8.17 7.06
C ASN A 15 -2.72 -7.83 5.60
N VAL A 16 -3.21 -6.62 5.33
CA VAL A 16 -3.51 -6.19 3.95
C VAL A 16 -2.23 -6.08 3.14
N LYS A 17 -1.19 -5.43 3.70
CA LYS A 17 0.13 -5.35 3.07
C LYS A 17 0.69 -6.75 2.76
N ASP A 18 0.71 -7.65 3.74
CA ASP A 18 1.25 -9.01 3.58
C ASP A 18 0.46 -9.84 2.57
N PHE A 19 -0.86 -9.65 2.47
CA PHE A 19 -1.69 -10.29 1.46
C PHE A 19 -1.25 -9.92 0.04
N TYR A 20 -1.08 -8.63 -0.23
CA TYR A 20 -0.65 -8.16 -1.55
C TYR A 20 0.80 -8.54 -1.88
N ILE A 21 1.70 -8.51 -0.90
CA ILE A 21 3.07 -9.01 -1.08
C ILE A 21 3.04 -10.52 -1.41
N LYS A 22 2.33 -11.32 -0.62
CA LYS A 22 2.35 -12.79 -0.74
C LYS A 22 1.70 -13.30 -2.01
N TYR A 23 0.51 -12.79 -2.35
CA TYR A 23 -0.30 -13.36 -3.42
C TYR A 23 -0.11 -12.66 -4.77
N PHE A 24 0.38 -11.42 -4.78
CA PHE A 24 0.61 -10.64 -6.00
C PHE A 24 2.08 -10.29 -6.23
N ASN A 25 2.99 -10.71 -5.33
CA ASN A 25 4.42 -10.41 -5.41
C ASN A 25 4.72 -8.90 -5.53
N MET A 26 3.86 -8.07 -4.91
CA MET A 26 4.06 -6.62 -4.90
C MET A 26 5.22 -6.21 -3.99
N LYS A 27 5.91 -5.12 -4.35
CA LYS A 27 6.89 -4.45 -3.51
C LYS A 27 6.17 -3.47 -2.60
N CYS A 28 6.60 -3.41 -1.34
CA CYS A 28 6.06 -2.50 -0.34
C CYS A 28 7.08 -1.40 -0.02
N SER A 29 6.59 -0.18 0.15
CA SER A 29 7.38 0.95 0.66
C SER A 29 7.69 0.80 2.15
N GLU A 30 8.49 1.73 2.67
CA GLU A 30 8.54 1.97 4.11
C GLU A 30 7.18 2.43 4.64
N LYS A 31 6.92 2.16 5.92
CA LYS A 31 5.69 2.56 6.59
C LYS A 31 5.66 4.06 6.76
N TYR A 32 4.62 4.71 6.24
CA TYR A 32 4.31 6.08 6.61
C TYR A 32 3.51 6.09 7.91
N VAL A 33 3.87 6.97 8.84
CA VAL A 33 3.17 7.15 10.12
C VAL A 33 2.96 8.64 10.37
N ASN A 34 1.71 9.04 10.58
CA ASN A 34 1.34 10.37 11.05
C ASN A 34 0.79 10.26 12.49
N PRO A 35 1.60 10.54 13.52
CA PRO A 35 1.18 10.37 14.91
C PRO A 35 0.08 11.37 15.31
N THR A 36 0.11 12.59 14.79
CA THR A 36 -0.92 13.62 15.07
C THR A 36 -2.30 13.21 14.56
N LYS A 37 -2.35 12.60 13.37
CA LYS A 37 -3.58 12.12 12.75
C LYS A 37 -3.93 10.66 13.10
N GLN A 38 -3.08 9.99 13.90
CA GLN A 38 -3.18 8.56 14.22
C GLN A 38 -3.37 7.70 12.97
N PHE A 39 -2.62 8.02 11.91
CA PHE A 39 -2.75 7.39 10.60
C PHE A 39 -1.45 6.69 10.21
N SER A 40 -1.57 5.59 9.47
CA SER A 40 -0.43 4.91 8.86
C SER A 40 -0.84 4.31 7.52
N SER A 41 0.08 4.28 6.57
CA SER A 41 -0.12 3.69 5.24
C SER A 41 1.15 3.07 4.68
N TYR A 42 0.98 2.27 3.64
CA TYR A 42 2.03 1.69 2.81
C TYR A 42 1.69 1.93 1.36
N PHE A 43 2.68 2.19 0.52
CA PHE A 43 2.50 2.05 -0.92
C PHE A 43 2.91 0.65 -1.36
N LEU A 44 2.05 -0.01 -2.13
CA LEU A 44 2.33 -1.28 -2.78
C LEU A 44 2.24 -1.15 -4.30
N GLY A 45 3.19 -1.73 -5.01
CA GLY A 45 3.25 -1.68 -6.47
C GLY A 45 3.91 -2.90 -7.08
N PHE A 46 3.71 -3.10 -8.37
CA PHE A 46 4.48 -4.08 -9.13
C PHE A 46 5.86 -3.51 -9.48
N GLU A 47 6.86 -4.38 -9.53
CA GLU A 47 8.21 -3.99 -9.91
C GLU A 47 8.24 -3.45 -11.35
N GLY A 48 8.80 -2.24 -11.53
CA GLY A 48 8.84 -1.56 -12.83
C GLY A 48 7.56 -0.81 -13.23
N GLU A 49 6.50 -0.85 -12.41
CA GLU A 49 5.22 -0.19 -12.70
C GLU A 49 5.00 1.05 -11.83
N ALA A 50 4.37 2.07 -12.42
CA ALA A 50 4.02 3.31 -11.71
C ALA A 50 2.68 3.24 -10.95
N THR A 51 1.80 2.31 -11.35
CA THR A 51 0.48 2.14 -10.74
C THR A 51 0.61 1.44 -9.39
N ARG A 52 -0.03 2.00 -8.37
CA ARG A 52 0.13 1.57 -6.97
C ARG A 52 -1.16 1.53 -6.18
N ILE A 53 -1.12 0.87 -5.04
CA ILE A 53 -2.14 0.81 -4.00
C ILE A 53 -1.60 1.53 -2.76
N GLU A 54 -2.45 2.25 -2.03
CA GLU A 54 -2.16 2.77 -0.68
C GLU A 54 -3.13 2.22 0.37
#